data_AF-A0A6I9YZ13-F1
#
_entry.id   AF-A0A6I9YZ13-F1
#
_cell.length_a   1.000
_cell.length_b   1.000
_cell.length_c   1.000
_cell.angle_alpha   90.00
_cell.angle_beta   90.00
_cell.angle_gamma   90.00
#
_symmetry.space_group_name_H-M   'P 1'
#
loop_
_entity.id
_entity.type
_entity.pdbx_description
1 polymer ?
#
loop_
_entity_poly.entity_id
_entity_poly.type
_entity_poly.pdbx_seq_one_letter_code
_entity_poly.pdbx_strand_id
1 'polypeptide(L)'
;MRPFIEAIGKSTTTYIICYPNAGLPNTFGGYDETPQVTGKHIKNLALDGLVNIVGGCCGTTPAHIRKIAEEVKACKPRIPPASVSEGYMLLSGLEPFRIGKYTNFVNIGERCNVAGSKRFAKLIMAGKYEEALSVAKAQVEMGAQILDINMDDGMLDGPSAMARFCNYIASEPDIAKVIYLTG
;
A
#
# COMPACT_ATOMS: atom_id res chain seq x y z
N MET A 1 16.13 -2.41 1.76
CA MET A 1 15.12 -1.49 2.35
C MET A 1 15.29 -0.03 1.97
N ARG A 2 16.53 0.50 1.82
CA ARG A 2 16.78 1.92 1.50
C ARG A 2 15.84 2.57 0.47
N PRO A 3 15.67 2.03 -0.77
CA PRO A 3 14.82 2.70 -1.77
C PRO A 3 13.36 2.86 -1.32
N PHE A 4 12.84 1.92 -0.52
CA PHE A 4 11.49 2.00 0.03
C PHE A 4 11.36 3.07 1.11
N ILE A 5 12.38 3.20 1.98
CA ILE A 5 12.41 4.24 3.01
C ILE A 5 12.48 5.63 2.37
N GLU A 6 13.27 5.79 1.31
CA GLU A 6 13.36 7.04 0.55
C GLU A 6 12.01 7.39 -0.11
N ALA A 7 11.32 6.40 -0.71
CA ALA A 7 10.00 6.60 -1.30
C ALA A 7 8.94 7.00 -0.25
N ILE A 8 8.93 6.32 0.90
CA ILE A 8 8.06 6.66 2.04
C ILE A 8 8.37 8.08 2.52
N GLY A 9 9.65 8.41 2.72
CA GLY A 9 10.05 9.71 3.26
C GLY A 9 9.80 10.90 2.35
N LYS A 10 9.71 10.68 1.03
CA LYS A 10 9.24 11.70 0.08
C LYS A 10 7.71 11.84 0.05
N SER A 11 6.99 10.91 0.68
CA SER A 11 5.53 10.81 0.59
C SER A 11 4.81 11.01 1.92
N THR A 12 5.53 11.37 3.00
CA THR A 12 4.93 11.61 4.31
C THR A 12 5.54 12.81 5.06
N THR A 13 4.68 13.56 5.75
CA THR A 13 5.06 14.58 6.72
C THR A 13 5.36 14.01 8.10
N THR A 14 5.14 12.71 8.31
CA THR A 14 5.37 12.04 9.60
C THR A 14 6.80 11.58 9.77
N TYR A 15 7.15 11.21 11.00
CA TYR A 15 8.41 10.54 11.32
C TYR A 15 8.48 9.13 10.76
N ILE A 16 9.70 8.66 10.46
CA ILE A 16 9.95 7.33 9.90
C ILE A 16 10.64 6.44 10.93
N ILE A 17 10.07 5.26 11.13
CA ILE A 17 10.64 4.18 11.91
C ILE A 17 11.22 3.10 10.99
N CYS A 18 12.40 2.58 11.32
CA CYS A 18 13.06 1.51 10.58
C CYS A 18 13.69 0.48 11.54
N TYR A 19 13.23 -0.77 11.48
CA TYR A 19 13.72 -1.86 12.33
C TYR A 19 13.88 -3.16 11.51
N PRO A 20 14.99 -3.31 10.74
CA PRO A 20 15.23 -4.51 9.93
C PRO A 20 15.47 -5.75 10.77
N ASN A 21 15.32 -6.90 10.11
CA ASN A 21 15.91 -8.15 10.56
C ASN A 21 17.46 -8.08 10.53
N ALA A 22 18.14 -8.98 11.24
CA ALA A 22 19.59 -9.17 11.13
C ALA A 22 19.94 -9.90 9.82
N GLY A 23 19.70 -9.26 8.68
CA GLY A 23 19.89 -9.82 7.36
C GLY A 23 18.71 -10.68 6.87
N LEU A 24 18.92 -11.36 5.75
CA LEU A 24 17.96 -12.36 5.25
C LEU A 24 18.10 -13.67 6.04
N PRO A 25 17.00 -14.42 6.25
CA PRO A 25 17.08 -15.71 6.90
C PRO A 25 17.97 -16.66 6.07
N ASN A 26 18.83 -17.40 6.75
CA ASN A 26 19.67 -18.42 6.14
C ASN A 26 18.86 -19.72 5.88
N THR A 27 19.49 -20.72 5.29
CA THR A 27 18.85 -22.01 4.93
C THR A 27 18.28 -22.77 6.13
N PHE A 28 18.72 -22.45 7.35
CA PHE A 28 18.23 -23.05 8.59
C PHE A 28 17.21 -22.17 9.32
N GLY A 29 16.76 -21.07 8.72
CA GLY A 29 15.85 -20.10 9.32
C GLY A 29 16.48 -19.18 10.37
N GLY A 30 17.81 -19.23 10.51
CA GLY A 30 18.60 -18.35 11.39
C GLY A 30 19.02 -17.05 10.71
N TYR A 31 19.71 -16.19 11.46
CA TYR A 31 20.20 -14.89 10.99
C TYR A 31 21.70 -14.75 11.30
N ASP A 32 22.50 -14.55 10.26
CA ASP A 32 23.97 -14.53 10.37
C ASP A 32 24.56 -13.11 10.36
N GLU A 33 23.74 -12.08 10.13
CA GLU A 33 24.22 -10.70 10.13
C GLU A 33 24.67 -10.31 11.55
N THR A 34 25.87 -9.76 11.65
CA THR A 34 26.46 -9.41 12.95
C THR A 34 26.00 -8.04 13.43
N PRO A 35 26.09 -7.73 14.74
CA PRO A 35 25.79 -6.39 15.27
C PRO A 35 26.49 -5.25 14.53
N GLN A 36 27.74 -5.46 14.10
CA GLN A 36 28.54 -4.46 13.39
C GLN A 36 27.97 -4.16 12.00
N VAL A 37 27.53 -5.20 11.28
CA VAL A 37 26.97 -5.05 9.93
C VAL A 37 25.61 -4.34 10.01
N THR A 38 24.72 -4.80 10.90
CA THR A 38 23.40 -4.16 11.09
C THR A 38 23.54 -2.72 11.56
N GLY A 39 24.43 -2.46 12.53
CA GLY A 39 24.72 -1.11 13.01
C GLY A 39 25.19 -0.19 11.89
N LYS A 40 26.09 -0.65 11.00
CA LYS A 40 26.58 0.12 9.85
C LYS A 40 25.46 0.41 8.83
N HIS A 41 24.61 -0.57 8.53
CA HIS A 41 23.46 -0.37 7.65
C HIS A 41 22.50 0.70 8.18
N ILE A 42 22.17 0.63 9.47
CA ILE A 42 21.32 1.63 10.12
C ILE A 42 21.98 3.01 10.17
N LYS A 43 23.28 3.07 10.48
CA LYS A 43 24.06 4.30 10.46
C LYS A 43 23.95 5.03 9.13
N ASN A 44 24.09 4.32 8.01
CA ASN A 44 24.01 4.92 6.68
C ASN A 44 22.64 5.57 6.45
N LEU A 45 21.55 4.90 6.86
CA LEU A 45 20.19 5.48 6.77
C LEU A 45 20.04 6.73 7.65
N ALA A 46 20.64 6.72 8.85
CA ALA A 46 20.60 7.84 9.79
C ALA A 46 21.45 9.03 9.32
N LEU A 47 22.66 8.78 8.79
CA LEU A 47 23.54 9.82 8.23
C LEU A 47 22.91 10.50 7.01
N ASP A 48 22.20 9.74 6.18
CA ASP A 48 21.47 10.25 5.02
C ASP A 48 20.15 10.95 5.42
N GLY A 49 19.85 11.06 6.73
CA GLY A 49 18.68 11.76 7.23
C GLY A 49 17.35 11.11 6.82
N LEU A 50 17.33 9.78 6.70
CA LEU A 50 16.15 9.04 6.21
C LEU A 50 15.25 8.52 7.33
N VAL A 51 15.72 8.47 8.57
CA VAL A 51 15.00 7.84 9.69
C VAL A 51 14.94 8.74 10.92
N ASN A 52 13.93 8.51 11.76
CA ASN A 52 13.73 9.19 13.05
C ASN A 52 13.88 8.23 14.22
N ILE A 53 13.38 7.00 14.05
CA ILE A 53 13.44 5.94 15.05
C ILE A 53 14.05 4.71 14.38
N VAL A 54 15.00 4.08 15.07
CA VAL A 54 15.66 2.86 14.58
C VAL A 54 15.56 1.75 15.61
N GLY A 55 15.52 0.51 15.13
CA GLY A 55 15.45 -0.68 15.98
C GLY A 55 15.87 -1.94 15.24
N GLY A 56 15.41 -3.08 15.75
CA GLY A 56 15.64 -4.39 15.16
C GLY A 56 14.40 -5.26 15.22
N CYS A 57 14.30 -6.20 14.28
CA CYS A 57 13.24 -7.22 14.20
C CYS A 57 13.86 -8.62 14.40
N CYS A 58 13.48 -9.60 13.58
CA CYS A 58 13.94 -10.99 13.70
C CYS A 58 15.47 -11.10 13.57
N GLY A 59 16.07 -11.96 14.39
CA GLY A 59 17.53 -12.16 14.44
C GLY A 59 18.31 -11.09 15.18
N THR A 60 17.72 -9.91 15.45
CA THR A 60 18.40 -8.88 16.24
C THR A 60 18.40 -9.24 17.72
N THR A 61 19.48 -8.86 18.41
CA THR A 61 19.73 -9.18 19.83
C THR A 61 20.10 -7.92 20.61
N PRO A 62 20.19 -7.96 21.96
CA PRO A 62 20.69 -6.82 22.73
C PRO A 62 22.08 -6.34 22.31
N ALA A 63 22.91 -7.20 21.71
CA ALA A 63 24.19 -6.78 21.12
C ALA A 63 23.99 -5.92 19.85
N HIS A 64 23.03 -6.30 18.99
CA HIS A 64 22.64 -5.49 17.83
C HIS A 64 22.09 -4.13 18.25
N ILE A 65 21.17 -4.09 19.22
CA ILE A 65 20.57 -2.83 19.68
C ILE A 65 21.61 -1.90 20.28
N ARG A 66 22.55 -2.43 21.09
CA ARG A 66 23.69 -1.63 21.60
C ARG A 66 24.51 -1.04 20.47
N LYS A 67 24.87 -1.85 19.47
CA LYS A 67 25.67 -1.38 18.34
C LYS A 67 24.94 -0.35 17.48
N ILE A 68 23.64 -0.55 17.23
CA ILE A 68 22.79 0.44 16.56
C ILE A 68 22.80 1.77 17.32
N ALA A 69 22.55 1.73 18.63
CA ALA A 69 22.50 2.92 19.48
C ALA A 69 23.84 3.69 19.48
N GLU A 70 24.97 2.98 19.54
CA GLU A 70 26.30 3.57 19.41
C GLU A 70 26.50 4.28 18.06
N GLU A 71 26.15 3.63 16.96
CA GLU A 71 26.39 4.15 15.62
C GLU A 71 25.52 5.37 15.28
N VAL A 72 24.29 5.43 15.79
CA VAL A 72 23.37 6.55 15.50
C VAL A 72 23.42 7.68 16.52
N LYS A 73 24.16 7.53 17.64
CA LYS A 73 24.18 8.50 18.76
C LYS A 73 24.45 9.95 18.34
N ALA A 74 25.31 10.15 17.34
CA ALA A 74 25.67 11.48 16.84
C ALA A 74 24.92 11.89 15.56
N CYS A 75 24.03 11.04 15.04
CA CYS A 75 23.28 11.33 13.82
C CYS A 75 22.11 12.26 14.13
N LYS A 76 21.84 13.21 13.23
CA LYS A 76 20.65 14.05 13.31
C LYS A 76 19.45 13.29 12.73
N PRO A 77 18.29 13.28 13.41
CA PRO A 77 17.08 12.67 12.85
C PRO A 77 16.66 13.32 11.53
N ARG A 78 15.94 12.56 10.68
CA ARG A 78 15.24 13.09 9.52
C ARG A 78 14.37 14.30 9.89
N ILE A 79 14.40 15.34 9.06
CA ILE A 79 13.45 16.45 9.15
C ILE A 79 12.30 16.15 8.19
N PRO A 80 11.08 15.84 8.66
CA PRO A 80 9.96 15.63 7.76
C PRO A 80 9.63 16.90 6.99
N PRO A 81 9.28 16.80 5.70
CA PRO A 81 8.79 17.96 4.96
C PRO A 81 7.50 18.47 5.61
N ALA A 82 7.31 19.80 5.63
CA ALA A 82 6.11 20.42 6.18
C ALA A 82 4.84 20.03 5.41
N SER A 83 4.99 19.74 4.12
CA SER A 83 3.91 19.31 3.23
C SER A 83 4.48 18.44 2.09
N VAL A 84 3.73 17.43 1.65
CA VAL A 84 4.14 16.49 0.58
C VAL A 84 3.18 16.43 -0.60
N SER A 85 1.93 16.84 -0.41
CA SER A 85 0.85 16.65 -1.39
C SER A 85 -0.25 17.69 -1.19
N GLU A 86 0.15 18.93 -0.88
CA GLU A 86 -0.79 20.04 -0.71
C GLU A 86 -1.62 20.26 -1.97
N GLY A 87 -2.93 20.33 -1.82
CA GLY A 87 -3.83 20.49 -2.96
C GLY A 87 -3.94 19.26 -3.87
N TYR A 88 -3.52 18.08 -3.39
CA TYR A 88 -3.78 16.80 -4.06
C TYR A 88 -4.81 15.99 -3.29
N MET A 89 -5.75 15.37 -4.01
CA MET A 89 -6.51 14.23 -3.51
C MET A 89 -5.64 12.98 -3.64
N LEU A 90 -5.44 12.30 -2.51
CA LEU A 90 -4.64 11.08 -2.44
C LEU A 90 -5.55 9.88 -2.28
N LEU A 91 -5.46 8.95 -3.23
CA LEU A 91 -6.19 7.69 -3.24
C LEU A 91 -5.20 6.54 -3.45
N SER A 92 -5.61 5.31 -3.18
CA SER A 92 -4.76 4.13 -3.40
C SER A 92 -5.59 2.89 -3.67
N GLY A 93 -5.14 2.10 -4.64
CA GLY A 93 -5.34 0.64 -4.65
C GLY A 93 -4.07 -0.02 -4.11
N LEU A 94 -3.52 -0.99 -4.83
CA LEU A 94 -2.13 -1.46 -4.63
C LEU A 94 -1.09 -0.40 -5.02
N GLU A 95 -1.45 0.53 -5.90
CA GLU A 95 -0.60 1.64 -6.32
C GLU A 95 -1.20 2.97 -5.86
N PRO A 96 -0.35 3.95 -5.47
CA PRO A 96 -0.81 5.27 -5.09
C PRO A 96 -1.29 6.06 -6.31
N PHE A 97 -2.40 6.76 -6.17
CA PHE A 97 -2.95 7.64 -7.20
C PHE A 97 -3.13 9.05 -6.65
N ARG A 98 -2.57 10.04 -7.35
CA ARG A 98 -2.56 11.44 -6.91
C ARG A 98 -3.29 12.29 -7.93
N ILE A 99 -4.33 13.00 -7.48
CA ILE A 99 -5.10 13.90 -8.32
C ILE A 99 -4.84 15.32 -7.84
N GLY A 100 -4.10 16.09 -8.63
CA GLY A 100 -3.77 17.49 -8.36
C GLY A 100 -4.24 18.41 -9.47
N LYS A 101 -3.89 19.69 -9.36
CA LYS A 101 -4.30 20.76 -10.27
C LYS A 101 -4.04 20.47 -11.76
N TYR A 102 -2.98 19.74 -12.08
CA TYR A 102 -2.57 19.44 -13.45
C TYR A 102 -2.86 18.00 -13.87
N THR A 103 -3.53 17.23 -13.02
CA THR A 103 -3.99 15.89 -13.39
C THR A 103 -5.09 16.03 -14.44
N ASN A 104 -5.01 15.24 -15.51
CA ASN A 104 -6.05 15.17 -16.54
C ASN A 104 -7.37 14.63 -15.95
N PHE A 105 -8.40 14.55 -16.79
CA PHE A 105 -9.67 13.96 -16.40
C PHE A 105 -9.48 12.53 -15.85
N VAL A 106 -10.15 12.26 -14.73
CA VAL A 106 -10.10 10.97 -14.04
C VAL A 106 -11.36 10.19 -14.38
N ASN A 107 -11.18 9.06 -15.08
CA ASN A 107 -12.31 8.19 -15.44
C ASN A 107 -12.69 7.28 -14.28
N ILE A 108 -13.97 7.32 -13.89
CA ILE A 108 -14.58 6.41 -12.92
C ILE A 108 -15.43 5.40 -13.69
N GLY A 109 -15.10 4.12 -13.60
CA GLY A 109 -15.84 3.04 -14.26
C GLY A 109 -17.13 2.70 -13.54
N GLU A 110 -18.28 2.94 -14.18
CA GLU A 110 -19.63 2.81 -13.62
C GLU A 110 -20.26 1.41 -13.72
N ARG A 111 -19.66 0.47 -14.46
CA ARG A 111 -20.35 -0.79 -14.84
C ARG A 111 -20.40 -1.85 -13.75
N CYS A 112 -19.72 -1.66 -12.62
CA CYS A 112 -19.81 -2.52 -11.44
C CYS A 112 -20.96 -2.07 -10.52
N ASN A 113 -22.12 -1.82 -11.11
CA ASN A 113 -23.29 -1.27 -10.44
C ASN A 113 -24.50 -2.18 -10.70
N VAL A 114 -25.08 -2.75 -9.64
CA VAL A 114 -26.22 -3.69 -9.76
C VAL A 114 -27.45 -3.01 -10.38
N ALA A 115 -27.76 -1.77 -10.01
CA ALA A 115 -28.88 -1.03 -10.57
C ALA A 115 -28.62 -0.58 -12.04
N GLY A 116 -27.38 -0.23 -12.37
CA GLY A 116 -27.01 0.38 -13.66
C GLY A 116 -26.55 -0.59 -14.76
N SER A 117 -26.12 -1.81 -14.40
CA SER A 117 -25.45 -2.73 -15.33
C SER A 117 -26.13 -4.10 -15.36
N LYS A 118 -26.94 -4.34 -16.40
CA LYS A 118 -27.67 -5.62 -16.59
C LYS A 118 -26.76 -6.86 -16.52
N ARG A 119 -25.55 -6.76 -17.08
CA ARG A 119 -24.56 -7.86 -17.06
C ARG A 119 -24.06 -8.10 -15.63
N PHE A 120 -23.70 -7.04 -14.92
CA PHE A 120 -23.19 -7.14 -13.56
C PHE A 120 -24.26 -7.65 -12.59
N ALA A 121 -25.46 -7.07 -12.64
CA ALA A 121 -26.62 -7.48 -11.86
C ALA A 121 -26.90 -8.98 -12.00
N LYS A 122 -26.94 -9.50 -13.23
CA LYS A 122 -27.17 -10.92 -13.49
C LYS A 122 -26.11 -11.82 -12.84
N LEU A 123 -24.84 -11.41 -12.86
CA LEU A 123 -23.74 -12.19 -12.27
C LEU A 123 -23.81 -12.16 -10.75
N ILE A 124 -24.03 -10.99 -10.15
CA ILE A 124 -24.14 -10.84 -8.69
C ILE A 124 -25.35 -11.60 -8.14
N MET A 125 -26.53 -11.44 -8.76
CA MET A 125 -27.76 -12.16 -8.36
C MET A 125 -27.62 -13.68 -8.52
N ALA A 126 -26.81 -14.15 -9.48
CA ALA A 126 -26.50 -15.57 -9.66
C ALA A 126 -25.35 -16.07 -8.76
N GLY A 127 -24.76 -15.22 -7.91
CA GLY A 127 -23.63 -15.57 -7.06
C GLY A 127 -22.31 -15.80 -7.80
N LYS A 128 -22.20 -15.37 -9.07
CA LYS A 128 -21.05 -15.58 -9.95
C LYS A 128 -20.03 -14.44 -9.83
N TYR A 129 -19.43 -14.29 -8.64
CA TYR A 129 -18.51 -13.19 -8.32
C TYR A 129 -17.20 -13.24 -9.12
N GLU A 130 -16.64 -14.42 -9.39
CA GLU A 130 -15.44 -14.57 -10.23
C GLU A 130 -15.68 -14.09 -11.66
N GLU A 131 -16.80 -14.48 -12.27
CA GLU A 131 -17.18 -13.99 -13.60
C GLU A 131 -17.45 -12.48 -13.58
N ALA A 132 -17.96 -11.94 -12.46
CA ALA A 132 -18.20 -10.49 -12.30
C ALA A 132 -16.91 -9.66 -12.32
N LEU A 133 -15.75 -10.23 -11.94
CA LEU A 133 -14.45 -9.56 -12.04
C LEU A 133 -14.10 -9.18 -13.49
N SER A 134 -14.60 -9.92 -14.48
CA SER A 134 -14.41 -9.57 -15.89
C SER A 134 -15.01 -8.21 -16.26
N VAL A 135 -16.04 -7.75 -15.55
CA VAL A 135 -16.63 -6.41 -15.75
C VAL A 135 -15.70 -5.33 -15.21
N ALA A 136 -15.13 -5.55 -14.02
CA ALA A 136 -14.15 -4.65 -13.41
C ALA A 136 -12.86 -4.58 -14.26
N LYS A 137 -12.30 -5.74 -14.62
CA LYS A 137 -11.08 -5.84 -15.43
C LYS A 137 -11.21 -5.11 -16.78
N ALA A 138 -12.31 -5.35 -17.50
CA ALA A 138 -12.54 -4.68 -18.77
C ALA A 138 -12.57 -3.15 -18.64
N GLN A 139 -13.14 -2.61 -17.55
CA GLN A 139 -13.15 -1.16 -17.33
C GLN A 139 -11.75 -0.61 -17.09
N VAL A 140 -10.93 -1.29 -16.29
CA VAL A 140 -9.53 -0.91 -16.07
C VAL A 140 -8.73 -0.95 -17.37
N GLU A 141 -8.89 -2.01 -18.17
CA GLU A 141 -8.25 -2.16 -19.48
C GLU A 141 -8.70 -1.09 -20.48
N MET A 142 -9.94 -0.59 -20.36
CA MET A 142 -10.47 0.52 -21.15
C MET A 142 -10.10 1.91 -20.58
N GLY A 143 -9.26 1.98 -19.54
CA GLY A 143 -8.71 3.24 -19.03
C GLY A 143 -9.43 3.84 -17.83
N ALA A 144 -10.28 3.09 -17.13
CA ALA A 144 -10.80 3.51 -15.83
C ALA A 144 -9.67 3.54 -14.79
N GLN A 145 -9.51 4.67 -14.11
CA GLN A 145 -8.51 4.87 -13.05
C GLN A 145 -9.10 4.59 -11.66
N ILE A 146 -10.42 4.66 -11.55
CA ILE A 146 -11.22 4.36 -10.37
C ILE A 146 -12.38 3.49 -10.85
N LEU A 147 -12.85 2.56 -10.02
CA LEU A 147 -14.09 1.83 -10.25
C LEU A 147 -15.13 2.23 -9.22
N ASP A 148 -16.33 2.53 -9.69
CA ASP A 148 -17.51 2.67 -8.84
C ASP A 148 -18.12 1.28 -8.63
N ILE A 149 -18.34 0.91 -7.36
CA ILE A 149 -18.95 -0.34 -6.97
C ILE A 149 -20.23 -0.02 -6.22
N ASN A 150 -21.36 -0.51 -6.74
CA ASN A 150 -22.66 -0.39 -6.11
C ASN A 150 -23.33 -1.78 -6.06
N MET A 151 -23.72 -2.18 -4.85
CA MET A 151 -24.37 -3.46 -4.55
C MET A 151 -25.82 -3.29 -4.06
N ASP A 152 -26.41 -2.13 -4.28
CA ASP A 152 -27.77 -1.82 -3.83
C ASP A 152 -28.81 -2.48 -4.74
N ASP A 153 -29.56 -3.40 -4.16
CA ASP A 153 -30.77 -3.97 -4.75
C ASP A 153 -31.63 -4.55 -3.63
N GLY A 154 -32.96 -4.46 -3.74
CA GLY A 154 -33.88 -4.97 -2.72
C GLY A 154 -33.79 -6.48 -2.50
N MET A 155 -33.16 -7.22 -3.41
CA MET A 155 -32.96 -8.67 -3.33
C MET A 155 -31.60 -9.07 -2.77
N LEU A 156 -30.71 -8.11 -2.46
CA LEU A 156 -29.36 -8.37 -1.97
C LEU A 156 -29.18 -7.91 -0.52
N ASP A 157 -28.35 -8.67 0.21
CA ASP A 157 -27.71 -8.15 1.42
C ASP A 157 -26.51 -7.29 1.01
N GLY A 158 -26.77 -6.00 0.79
CA GLY A 158 -25.81 -5.02 0.26
C GLY A 158 -24.44 -5.04 0.95
N PRO A 159 -24.36 -4.89 2.30
CA PRO A 159 -23.08 -4.95 3.02
C PRO A 159 -22.29 -6.24 2.79
N SER A 160 -22.95 -7.40 2.82
CA SER A 160 -22.28 -8.69 2.57
C SER A 160 -21.84 -8.86 1.12
N ALA A 161 -22.67 -8.41 0.16
CA ALA A 161 -22.35 -8.45 -1.26
C ALA A 161 -21.15 -7.56 -1.59
N MET A 162 -21.11 -6.35 -1.00
CA MET A 162 -20.00 -5.40 -1.12
C MET A 162 -18.71 -6.00 -0.56
N ALA A 163 -18.73 -6.45 0.70
CA ALA A 163 -17.56 -7.06 1.33
C ALA A 163 -17.03 -8.26 0.51
N ARG A 164 -17.93 -9.12 0.02
CA ARG A 164 -17.55 -10.27 -0.81
C ARG A 164 -16.89 -9.84 -2.11
N PHE A 165 -17.47 -8.91 -2.86
CA PHE A 165 -16.90 -8.51 -4.14
C PHE A 165 -15.59 -7.74 -3.99
N CYS A 166 -15.47 -6.87 -2.98
CA CYS A 166 -14.20 -6.20 -2.66
C CYS A 166 -13.09 -7.21 -2.35
N ASN A 167 -13.39 -8.29 -1.62
CA ASN A 167 -12.42 -9.37 -1.37
C ASN A 167 -12.00 -10.10 -2.66
N TYR A 168 -12.93 -10.34 -3.59
CA TYR A 168 -12.61 -10.92 -4.91
C TYR A 168 -11.72 -9.99 -5.73
N ILE A 169 -12.03 -8.69 -5.74
CA ILE A 169 -11.21 -7.69 -6.43
C ILE A 169 -9.79 -7.66 -5.85
N ALA A 170 -9.66 -7.70 -4.52
CA ALA A 170 -8.36 -7.70 -3.86
C ALA A 170 -7.50 -8.93 -4.20
N SER A 171 -8.11 -10.02 -4.68
CA SER A 171 -7.40 -11.23 -5.11
C SER A 171 -6.85 -11.16 -6.53
N GLU A 172 -7.25 -10.15 -7.33
CA GLU A 172 -6.84 -9.98 -8.72
C GLU A 172 -5.98 -8.70 -8.89
N PRO A 173 -4.64 -8.82 -8.95
CA PRO A 173 -3.72 -7.68 -8.98
C PRO A 173 -4.00 -6.64 -10.07
N ASP A 174 -4.45 -7.09 -11.26
CA ASP A 174 -4.75 -6.21 -12.38
C ASP A 174 -5.90 -5.25 -12.09
N ILE A 175 -6.82 -5.66 -11.22
CA ILE A 175 -7.93 -4.83 -10.74
C ILE A 175 -7.51 -4.12 -9.46
N ALA A 176 -6.89 -4.84 -8.51
CA ALA A 176 -6.41 -4.39 -7.21
C ALA A 176 -5.57 -3.09 -7.26
N LYS A 177 -4.89 -2.84 -8.38
CA LYS A 177 -4.06 -1.63 -8.59
C LYS A 177 -4.85 -0.32 -8.63
N VAL A 178 -6.12 -0.33 -9.07
CA VAL A 178 -6.98 0.87 -9.14
C VAL A 178 -7.80 1.06 -7.86
N ILE A 179 -8.40 2.23 -7.70
CA ILE A 179 -9.21 2.58 -6.51
C ILE A 179 -10.65 2.13 -6.69
N TYR A 180 -11.31 1.81 -5.58
CA TYR A 180 -12.76 1.54 -5.55
C TYR A 180 -13.48 2.62 -4.75
N LEU A 181 -14.56 3.14 -5.31
CA LEU A 181 -15.58 3.88 -4.57
C LEU A 181 -16.70 2.90 -4.24
N THR A 182 -17.10 2.84 -2.98
CA THR A 182 -18.19 1.99 -2.53
C THR A 182 -19.42 2.86 -2.27
N GLY A 183 -20.45 2.66 -3.08
CA GLY A 183 -21.78 3.25 -2.93
C GLY A 183 -22.75 2.26 -2.30
#